data_AF-A0A7V9K8Y9-F1
#
_entry.id   AF-A0A7V9K8Y9-F1
#
_cell.length_a   1.000
_cell.length_b   1.000
_cell.length_c   1.000
_cell.angle_alpha   90.00
_cell.angle_beta   90.00
_cell.angle_gamma   90.00
#
_symmetry.space_group_name_H-M   'P 1'
#
loop_
_entity.id
_entity.type
_entity.pdbx_description
1 polymer ?
#
loop_
_entity_poly.entity_id
_entity_poly.type
_entity_poly.pdbx_seq_one_letter_code
_entity_poly.pdbx_strand_id
1 'polypeptide(L)'
;MMGTKSRSFAPLPRDVSLDDLVPRDHFYRRLERTLDLSFVRELVAPLYAGGGRPSVDPVVFFKLQLVMFFEDLRSERQLMSVVADRLSLRWYVGYDLHEPLPDHSSLTRIRDRFGLESFRRFFERIVEMCLEAGLVRGKELFFDATKVEANASLDSMGSRSLVENRLKEHLGGIFPKDTPPSWDEDDAEVGPAGREGQALSQTNAGRHLWIAKAGRQERGVVRWGYRRMADLRVSTSDPDASLMRQEKKSASRLGYLTHYVVDGGKARVILNALVTGAEVTENLTMLEMLFRSRFRWRLRPRSVTGDSAYGTKENIAAIEKAGIRAYTALVDHEKRTSLFGRDAFVYDAERDLYTCPTGEPLRRQGHDHREGSVRYAARPSACNACPLKSGCTKSTNGRWVRRSLEEEYLGRVRGYRDTEPYRKALRKRAVWVEPLFAEAKDWHGMRRFRLRQLEKVNTEVLLIAAG
;
A
#
# COMPACT_ATOMS: atom_id res chain seq x y z
N MET A 1 9.43 29.81 -14.20
CA MET A 1 10.05 28.92 -15.19
C MET A 1 10.82 27.79 -14.52
N MET A 2 11.06 26.68 -15.24
CA MET A 2 11.90 25.58 -14.76
C MET A 2 13.36 26.04 -14.66
N GLY A 3 14.02 25.69 -13.56
CA GLY A 3 15.46 25.92 -13.41
C GLY A 3 16.27 24.80 -14.02
N THR A 4 17.49 25.10 -14.44
CA THR A 4 18.48 24.11 -14.87
C THR A 4 19.78 24.39 -14.16
N LYS A 5 20.42 23.34 -13.65
CA LYS A 5 21.70 23.40 -12.94
C LYS A 5 22.75 22.60 -13.69
N SER A 6 23.74 23.29 -14.24
CA SER A 6 24.97 22.68 -14.73
C SER A 6 25.98 22.55 -13.59
N ARG A 7 26.72 21.44 -13.57
CA ARG A 7 27.80 21.22 -12.61
C ARG A 7 29.06 21.89 -13.16
N SER A 8 29.55 22.88 -12.42
CA SER A 8 30.76 23.61 -12.74
C SER A 8 31.42 23.96 -11.42
N PHE A 9 32.67 23.54 -11.24
CA PHE A 9 33.44 23.79 -10.03
C PHE A 9 34.65 24.63 -10.41
N ALA A 10 34.71 25.85 -9.86
CA ALA A 10 35.79 26.78 -10.10
C ALA A 10 37.09 26.28 -9.45
N PRO A 11 38.25 26.56 -10.06
CA PRO A 11 39.53 26.31 -9.41
C PRO A 11 39.67 27.21 -8.19
N LEU A 12 40.06 26.62 -7.07
CA LEU A 12 40.49 27.28 -5.84
C LEU A 12 42.00 27.57 -5.94
N PRO A 13 42.57 28.38 -5.02
CA PRO A 13 44.01 28.62 -5.00
C PRO A 13 44.82 27.31 -5.02
N ARG A 14 45.92 27.29 -5.79
CA ARG A 14 46.75 26.12 -6.09
C ARG A 14 46.11 25.10 -7.06
N ASP A 15 45.18 25.56 -7.90
CA ASP A 15 44.55 24.78 -8.98
C ASP A 15 43.79 23.53 -8.51
N VAL A 16 43.27 23.56 -7.28
CA VAL A 16 42.43 22.48 -6.71
C VAL A 16 40.96 22.86 -6.87
N SER A 17 40.08 21.95 -7.28
CA SER A 17 38.64 22.20 -7.36
C SER A 17 37.84 21.41 -6.31
N LEU A 18 36.56 21.73 -6.13
CA LEU A 18 35.64 20.90 -5.35
C LEU A 18 35.56 19.47 -5.90
N ASP A 19 35.78 19.26 -7.20
CA ASP A 19 35.85 17.93 -7.78
C ASP A 19 37.04 17.16 -7.18
N ASP A 20 38.23 17.73 -7.17
CA ASP A 20 39.45 17.08 -6.67
C ASP A 20 39.38 16.76 -5.16
N LEU A 21 38.65 17.58 -4.40
CA LEU A 21 38.50 17.41 -2.94
C LEU A 21 37.59 16.25 -2.53
N VAL A 22 36.72 15.77 -3.42
CA VAL A 22 35.80 14.66 -3.11
C VAL A 22 36.39 13.35 -3.63
N PRO A 23 36.72 12.38 -2.74
CA PRO A 23 37.33 11.11 -3.14
C PRO A 23 36.57 10.40 -4.26
N ARG A 24 37.29 9.86 -5.23
CA ARG A 24 36.71 9.23 -6.43
C ARG A 24 35.84 8.01 -6.10
N ASP A 25 36.15 7.32 -5.02
CA ASP A 25 35.44 6.17 -4.49
C ASP A 25 34.33 6.54 -3.48
N HIS A 26 34.10 7.83 -3.20
CA HIS A 26 33.06 8.27 -2.27
C HIS A 26 31.66 7.76 -2.69
N PHE A 27 30.79 7.47 -1.71
CA PHE A 27 29.42 6.98 -1.96
C PHE A 27 28.64 7.81 -3.00
N TYR A 28 28.54 9.14 -2.80
CA TYR A 28 27.86 10.04 -3.75
C TYR A 28 28.46 10.09 -5.17
N ARG A 29 29.76 9.80 -5.34
CA ARG A 29 30.37 9.67 -6.67
C ARG A 29 29.88 8.41 -7.37
N ARG A 30 29.79 7.29 -6.65
CA ARG A 30 29.21 6.04 -7.16
C ARG A 30 27.72 6.19 -7.45
N LEU A 31 26.99 6.86 -6.56
CA LEU A 31 25.56 7.13 -6.74
C LEU A 31 25.31 7.94 -8.01
N GLU A 32 26.02 9.06 -8.21
CA GLU A 32 25.90 9.88 -9.41
C GLU A 32 26.18 9.09 -10.71
N ARG A 33 27.19 8.21 -10.68
CA ARG A 33 27.52 7.37 -11.83
C ARG A 33 26.48 6.29 -12.14
N THR A 34 25.74 5.86 -11.12
CA THR A 34 24.81 4.72 -11.22
C THR A 34 23.39 5.18 -11.51
N LEU A 35 22.99 6.32 -10.94
CA LEU A 35 21.62 6.80 -10.98
C LEU A 35 21.53 8.13 -11.74
N ASP A 36 21.14 8.06 -13.02
CA ASP A 36 20.81 9.25 -13.79
C ASP A 36 19.37 9.71 -13.50
N LEU A 37 19.25 10.90 -12.91
CA LEU A 37 17.97 11.52 -12.58
C LEU A 37 17.50 12.53 -13.61
N SER A 38 18.17 12.66 -14.76
CA SER A 38 17.82 13.63 -15.82
C SER A 38 16.36 13.56 -16.27
N PHE A 39 15.77 12.35 -16.26
CA PHE A 39 14.37 12.08 -16.62
C PHE A 39 13.35 12.90 -15.81
N VAL A 40 13.71 13.33 -14.59
CA VAL A 40 12.76 14.05 -13.74
C VAL A 40 12.39 15.42 -14.31
N ARG A 41 13.25 16.02 -15.17
CA ARG A 41 12.94 17.31 -15.81
C ARG A 41 11.76 17.20 -16.77
N GLU A 42 11.74 16.15 -17.60
CA GLU A 42 10.62 15.86 -18.50
C GLU A 42 9.36 15.52 -17.69
N LEU A 43 9.52 14.72 -16.64
CA LEU A 43 8.43 14.27 -15.77
C LEU A 43 7.65 15.44 -15.16
N VAL A 44 8.33 16.52 -14.76
CA VAL A 44 7.69 17.68 -14.11
C VAL A 44 7.53 18.89 -15.03
N ALA A 45 7.98 18.84 -16.28
CA ALA A 45 7.93 19.97 -17.20
C ALA A 45 6.53 20.62 -17.33
N PRO A 46 5.42 19.85 -17.41
CA PRO A 46 4.07 20.43 -17.47
C PRO A 46 3.66 21.25 -16.25
N LEU A 47 4.36 21.10 -15.12
CA LEU A 47 4.07 21.80 -13.86
C LEU A 47 4.77 23.16 -13.75
N TYR A 48 5.51 23.57 -14.78
CA TYR A 48 6.22 24.84 -14.83
C TYR A 48 5.63 25.77 -15.88
N ALA A 49 5.44 27.04 -15.51
CA ALA A 49 5.12 28.10 -16.47
C ALA A 49 6.34 28.45 -17.34
N GLY A 50 6.09 28.91 -18.57
CA GLY A 50 7.13 29.28 -19.55
C GLY A 50 8.00 30.49 -19.17
N GLY A 51 7.59 31.31 -18.20
CA GLY A 51 8.31 32.53 -17.79
C GLY A 51 8.46 32.71 -16.27
N GLY A 52 9.10 33.82 -15.86
CA GLY A 52 9.30 34.20 -14.45
C GLY A 52 10.63 33.73 -13.85
N ARG A 53 10.86 33.95 -12.55
CA ARG A 53 12.12 33.56 -11.86
C ARG A 53 12.38 32.05 -12.01
N PRO A 54 13.61 31.63 -12.38
CA PRO A 54 13.99 30.22 -12.38
C PRO A 54 13.84 29.60 -10.99
N SER A 55 13.20 28.43 -10.94
CA SER A 55 13.12 27.62 -9.72
C SER A 55 14.41 26.82 -9.52
N VAL A 56 14.47 26.01 -8.45
CA VAL A 56 15.53 24.99 -8.30
C VAL A 56 15.36 23.96 -9.42
N ASP A 57 16.47 23.44 -9.95
CA ASP A 57 16.44 22.35 -10.93
C ASP A 57 15.75 21.11 -10.34
N PRO A 58 14.76 20.50 -11.03
CA PRO A 58 14.13 19.26 -10.60
C PRO A 58 15.11 18.14 -10.22
N VAL A 59 16.23 18.00 -10.94
CA VAL A 59 17.27 17.00 -10.63
C VAL A 59 17.89 17.28 -9.27
N VAL A 60 18.23 18.53 -9.00
CA VAL A 60 18.77 18.96 -7.70
C VAL A 60 17.76 18.68 -6.59
N PHE A 61 16.48 18.97 -6.83
CA PHE A 61 15.42 18.71 -5.86
C PHE A 61 15.34 17.22 -5.49
N PHE A 62 15.26 16.32 -6.48
CA PHE A 62 15.19 14.87 -6.20
C PHE A 62 16.48 14.34 -5.58
N LYS A 63 17.66 14.85 -5.97
CA LYS A 63 18.93 14.53 -5.29
C LYS A 63 18.89 14.91 -3.81
N LEU A 64 18.41 16.11 -3.50
CA LEU A 64 18.25 16.58 -2.12
C LEU A 64 17.27 15.70 -1.33
N GLN A 65 16.16 15.28 -1.93
CA GLN A 65 15.22 14.35 -1.29
C GLN A 65 15.86 12.98 -1.00
N LEU A 66 16.65 12.44 -1.93
CA LEU A 66 17.41 11.20 -1.70
C LEU A 66 18.51 11.37 -0.64
N VAL A 67 19.17 12.54 -0.57
CA VAL A 67 20.11 12.83 0.52
C VAL A 67 19.41 12.79 1.87
N MET A 68 18.17 13.27 1.99
CA MET A 68 17.41 13.12 3.24
C MET A 68 17.24 11.65 3.63
N PHE A 69 17.05 10.76 2.66
CA PHE A 69 16.94 9.33 2.88
C PHE A 69 18.28 8.70 3.28
N PHE A 70 19.37 8.96 2.54
CA PHE A 70 20.68 8.36 2.79
C PHE A 70 21.35 8.85 4.07
N GLU A 71 21.03 10.06 4.52
CA GLU A 71 21.63 10.71 5.69
C GLU A 71 20.67 10.76 6.90
N ASP A 72 19.53 10.05 6.84
CA ASP A 72 18.50 10.01 7.89
C ASP A 72 18.04 11.39 8.40
N LEU A 73 17.86 12.35 7.48
CA LEU A 73 17.57 13.74 7.84
C LEU A 73 16.06 13.98 7.99
N ARG A 74 15.68 14.63 9.09
CA ARG A 74 14.27 14.77 9.50
C ARG A 74 13.61 16.07 9.06
N SER A 75 14.37 17.04 8.55
CA SER A 75 13.83 18.31 8.06
C SER A 75 14.63 18.89 6.91
N GLU A 76 13.98 19.61 6.01
CA GLU A 76 14.65 20.31 4.90
C GLU A 76 15.60 21.41 5.40
N ARG A 77 15.33 21.98 6.59
CA ARG A 77 16.24 22.93 7.24
C ARG A 77 17.55 22.25 7.66
N GLN A 78 17.45 21.09 8.30
CA GLN A 78 18.61 20.28 8.66
C GLN A 78 19.34 19.81 7.39
N LEU A 79 18.62 19.39 6.35
CA LEU A 79 19.19 19.05 5.05
C LEU A 79 20.06 20.18 4.50
N MET A 80 19.52 21.40 4.42
CA MET A 80 20.31 22.52 3.89
C MET A 80 21.52 22.86 4.77
N SER A 81 21.43 22.71 6.09
CA SER A 81 22.60 22.87 6.98
C SER A 81 23.67 21.81 6.70
N VAL A 82 23.28 20.54 6.53
CA VAL A 82 24.22 19.44 6.28
C VAL A 82 24.84 19.54 4.88
N VAL A 83 24.05 19.94 3.87
CA VAL A 83 24.55 20.20 2.51
C VAL A 83 25.48 21.41 2.49
N ALA A 84 25.22 22.45 3.30
CA ALA A 84 26.11 23.61 3.38
C ALA A 84 27.50 23.26 3.92
N ASP A 85 27.56 22.31 4.86
CA ASP A 85 28.76 21.90 5.59
C ASP A 85 29.59 20.84 4.83
N ARG A 86 28.94 19.85 4.21
CA ARG A 86 29.63 18.69 3.62
C ARG A 86 29.96 18.86 2.14
N LEU A 87 31.26 18.87 1.83
CA LEU A 87 31.80 18.99 0.46
C LEU A 87 31.24 17.93 -0.50
N SER A 88 31.14 16.67 -0.06
CA SER A 88 30.65 15.58 -0.91
C SER A 88 29.18 15.74 -1.31
N LEU A 89 28.37 16.38 -0.46
CA LEU A 89 26.97 16.69 -0.76
C LEU A 89 26.85 17.88 -1.69
N ARG A 90 27.59 18.98 -1.44
CA ARG A 90 27.69 20.12 -2.38
C ARG A 90 28.08 19.65 -3.78
N TRP A 91 29.10 18.81 -3.84
CA TRP A 91 29.54 18.17 -5.08
C TRP A 91 28.39 17.41 -5.73
N TYR A 92 27.71 16.51 -5.01
CA TYR A 92 26.63 15.68 -5.54
C TYR A 92 25.46 16.48 -6.13
N VAL A 93 25.04 17.54 -5.43
CA VAL A 93 23.95 18.42 -5.88
C VAL A 93 24.43 19.44 -6.93
N GLY A 94 25.73 19.56 -7.14
CA GLY A 94 26.33 20.36 -8.21
C GLY A 94 26.55 21.83 -7.87
N TYR A 95 26.52 22.20 -6.59
CA TYR A 95 26.73 23.57 -6.13
C TYR A 95 28.17 23.74 -5.65
N ASP A 96 28.83 24.78 -6.13
CA ASP A 96 30.21 25.08 -5.75
C ASP A 96 30.29 25.74 -4.35
N LEU A 97 31.50 25.97 -3.85
CA LEU A 97 31.73 26.55 -2.52
C LEU A 97 31.16 27.97 -2.37
N HIS A 98 31.31 28.78 -3.41
CA HIS A 98 30.87 30.19 -3.44
C HIS A 98 29.40 30.34 -3.84
N GLU A 99 28.77 29.27 -4.35
CA GLU A 99 27.41 29.35 -4.84
C GLU A 99 26.40 29.26 -3.68
N PRO A 100 25.39 30.16 -3.66
CA PRO A 100 24.33 30.07 -2.67
C PRO A 100 23.47 28.84 -2.90
N LEU A 101 23.28 28.05 -1.85
CA LEU A 101 22.39 26.91 -1.87
C LEU A 101 20.91 27.34 -1.88
N PRO A 102 19.99 26.50 -2.37
CA PRO A 102 18.56 26.77 -2.29
C PRO A 102 18.07 26.96 -0.85
N ASP A 103 17.10 27.85 -0.65
CA ASP A 103 16.44 27.94 0.66
C ASP A 103 15.48 26.77 0.88
N HIS A 104 15.44 26.25 2.10
CA HIS A 104 14.58 25.13 2.52
C HIS A 104 13.09 25.36 2.21
N SER A 105 12.57 26.60 2.31
CA SER A 105 11.17 26.89 2.00
C SER A 105 10.83 26.68 0.51
N SER A 106 11.83 26.81 -0.38
CA SER A 106 11.66 26.53 -1.80
C SER A 106 11.42 25.05 -2.04
N LEU A 107 12.10 24.16 -1.30
CA LEU A 107 11.93 22.71 -1.42
C LEU A 107 10.50 22.29 -1.05
N THR A 108 9.96 22.83 0.05
CA THR A 108 8.56 22.58 0.44
C THR A 108 7.58 23.02 -0.66
N ARG A 109 7.77 24.20 -1.24
CA ARG A 109 6.90 24.70 -2.34
C ARG A 109 7.04 23.86 -3.61
N ILE A 110 8.22 23.33 -3.90
CA ILE A 110 8.46 22.46 -5.06
C ILE A 110 7.78 21.11 -4.85
N ARG A 111 7.92 20.50 -3.67
CA ARG A 111 7.22 19.24 -3.33
C ARG A 111 5.71 19.37 -3.51
N ASP A 112 5.13 20.45 -2.98
CA ASP A 112 3.69 20.69 -3.07
C ASP A 112 3.24 20.92 -4.53
N ARG A 113 4.06 21.58 -5.36
CA ARG A 113 3.80 21.73 -6.79
C ARG A 113 3.85 20.40 -7.54
N PHE A 114 4.81 19.53 -7.21
CA PHE A 114 4.98 18.24 -7.89
C PHE A 114 3.83 17.28 -7.59
N GLY A 115 3.31 17.30 -6.37
CA GLY A 115 2.18 16.46 -5.96
C GLY A 115 2.52 14.97 -5.96
N LEU A 116 1.60 14.15 -5.43
CA LEU A 116 1.80 12.71 -5.25
C LEU A 116 2.14 11.98 -6.57
N GLU A 117 1.48 12.34 -7.66
CA GLU A 117 1.64 11.63 -8.94
C GLU A 117 3.06 11.74 -9.50
N SER A 118 3.73 12.89 -9.34
CA SER A 118 5.12 13.04 -9.77
C SER A 118 6.07 12.13 -8.98
N PHE A 119 5.88 12.00 -7.66
CA PHE A 119 6.69 11.10 -6.83
C PHE A 119 6.41 9.63 -7.11
N ARG A 120 5.17 9.30 -7.44
CA ARG A 120 4.78 7.96 -7.88
C ARG A 120 5.46 7.61 -9.20
N ARG A 121 5.42 8.49 -10.20
CA ARG A 121 6.13 8.29 -11.47
C ARG A 121 7.64 8.24 -11.28
N PHE A 122 8.19 9.01 -10.35
CA PHE A 122 9.60 8.93 -9.96
C PHE A 122 9.95 7.54 -9.40
N PHE A 123 9.25 7.09 -8.36
CA PHE A 123 9.42 5.74 -7.80
C PHE A 123 9.29 4.66 -8.86
N GLU A 124 8.26 4.78 -9.71
CA GLU A 124 8.04 3.84 -10.80
C GLU A 124 9.21 3.80 -11.79
N ARG A 125 9.78 4.95 -12.16
CA ARG A 125 10.96 4.99 -13.03
C ARG A 125 12.19 4.34 -12.38
N ILE A 126 12.36 4.46 -11.06
CA ILE A 126 13.43 3.76 -10.33
C ILE A 126 13.21 2.23 -10.39
N VAL A 127 11.97 1.76 -10.22
CA VAL A 127 11.65 0.33 -10.36
C VAL A 127 11.90 -0.16 -11.79
N GLU A 128 11.58 0.63 -12.80
CA GLU A 128 11.92 0.34 -14.21
C GLU A 128 13.43 0.19 -14.41
N MET A 129 14.25 1.08 -13.83
CA MET A 129 15.71 0.94 -13.87
C MET A 129 16.18 -0.36 -13.18
N CYS A 130 15.56 -0.76 -12.07
CA CYS A 130 15.86 -2.05 -11.42
C CYS A 130 15.48 -3.26 -12.29
N LEU A 131 14.37 -3.17 -13.04
CA LEU A 131 13.94 -4.18 -14.00
C LEU A 131 14.93 -4.27 -15.18
N GLU A 132 15.30 -3.13 -15.76
CA GLU A 132 16.29 -3.01 -16.85
C GLU A 132 17.65 -3.56 -16.43
N ALA A 133 18.05 -3.36 -15.17
CA ALA A 133 19.27 -3.91 -14.58
C ALA A 133 19.18 -5.41 -14.20
N GLY A 134 18.03 -6.08 -14.41
CA GLY A 134 17.85 -7.50 -14.11
C GLY A 134 17.79 -7.84 -12.61
N LEU A 135 17.52 -6.85 -11.75
CA LEU A 135 17.44 -7.04 -10.29
C LEU A 135 16.11 -7.69 -9.85
N VAL A 136 15.06 -7.55 -10.68
CA VAL A 136 13.71 -8.04 -10.42
C VAL A 136 13.47 -9.38 -11.13
N ARG A 137 13.03 -10.40 -10.39
CA ARG A 137 12.67 -11.72 -10.96
C ARG A 137 11.21 -11.84 -11.38
N GLY A 138 10.29 -11.24 -10.62
CA GLY A 138 8.86 -11.20 -10.91
C GLY A 138 8.12 -12.53 -10.79
N LYS A 139 8.67 -13.52 -10.06
CA LYS A 139 8.09 -14.87 -9.92
C LYS A 139 7.41 -15.12 -8.58
N GLU A 140 7.94 -14.55 -7.50
CA GLU A 140 7.41 -14.65 -6.15
C GLU A 140 7.22 -13.22 -5.66
N LEU A 141 6.03 -12.87 -5.19
CA LEU A 141 5.76 -11.55 -4.62
C LEU A 141 5.42 -11.68 -3.13
N PHE A 142 5.98 -10.79 -2.33
CA PHE A 142 5.76 -10.73 -0.89
C PHE A 142 4.95 -9.49 -0.52
N PHE A 143 3.96 -9.67 0.33
CA PHE A 143 3.09 -8.62 0.86
C PHE A 143 3.28 -8.56 2.36
N ASP A 144 3.45 -7.35 2.85
CA ASP A 144 3.52 -7.07 4.27
C ASP A 144 3.19 -5.59 4.50
N ALA A 145 2.79 -5.28 5.73
CA ALA A 145 2.55 -3.90 6.11
C ALA A 145 3.15 -3.59 7.48
N THR A 146 3.40 -2.31 7.71
CA THR A 146 3.96 -1.86 8.97
C THR A 146 3.29 -0.58 9.47
N LYS A 147 3.08 -0.56 10.78
CA LYS A 147 2.54 0.59 11.52
C LYS A 147 3.61 1.67 11.67
N VAL A 148 3.24 2.91 11.34
CA VAL A 148 4.11 4.10 11.41
C VAL A 148 3.38 5.23 12.13
N GLU A 149 4.05 5.94 13.02
CA GLU A 149 3.45 7.04 13.78
C GLU A 149 3.21 8.28 12.88
N ALA A 150 2.08 8.94 13.10
CA ALA A 150 1.75 10.17 12.39
C ALA A 150 2.47 11.39 12.99
N ASN A 151 2.56 12.48 12.23
CA ASN A 151 2.95 13.78 12.76
C ASN A 151 1.77 14.51 13.44
N ALA A 152 1.14 13.85 14.41
CA ALA A 152 -0.03 14.35 15.14
C ALA A 152 -0.07 13.81 16.59
N SER A 153 -0.62 14.61 17.51
CA SER A 153 -0.87 14.18 18.91
C SER A 153 -2.29 13.65 19.06
N LEU A 154 -2.50 12.71 19.99
CA LEU A 154 -3.85 12.31 20.40
C LEU A 154 -4.69 13.48 20.94
N ASP A 155 -4.05 14.50 21.53
CA ASP A 155 -4.75 15.68 22.07
C ASP A 155 -5.42 16.51 20.99
N SER A 156 -5.02 16.32 19.73
CA SER A 156 -5.65 16.98 18.57
C SER A 156 -6.96 16.32 18.13
N MET A 157 -7.39 15.23 18.79
CA MET A 157 -8.59 14.48 18.41
C MET A 157 -9.86 15.22 18.82
N GLY A 158 -10.67 15.56 17.83
CA GLY A 158 -12.00 16.14 18.00
C GLY A 158 -13.10 15.25 17.43
N SER A 159 -14.36 15.66 17.67
CA SER A 159 -15.51 15.08 16.95
C SER A 159 -15.39 15.41 15.47
N ARG A 160 -15.54 14.39 14.61
CA ARG A 160 -15.41 14.55 13.17
C ARG A 160 -16.47 15.49 12.59
N SER A 161 -17.72 15.32 13.01
CA SER A 161 -18.82 16.18 12.55
C SER A 161 -18.58 17.66 12.90
N LEU A 162 -18.08 17.94 14.10
CA LEU A 162 -17.79 19.31 14.53
C LEU A 162 -16.64 19.93 13.76
N VAL A 163 -15.56 19.17 13.53
CA VAL A 163 -14.39 19.66 12.78
C VAL A 163 -14.75 19.91 11.31
N GLU A 164 -15.46 18.97 10.68
CA GLU A 164 -15.85 19.09 9.27
C GLU A 164 -16.91 20.19 9.06
N ASN A 165 -17.87 20.35 9.98
CA ASN A 165 -18.86 21.42 9.91
C ASN A 165 -18.24 22.79 10.15
N ARG A 166 -17.37 22.94 11.17
CA ARG A 166 -16.63 24.19 11.41
C ARG A 166 -15.78 24.58 10.20
N LEU A 167 -15.16 23.60 9.54
CA LEU A 167 -14.41 23.85 8.31
C LEU A 167 -15.32 24.30 7.17
N LYS A 168 -16.50 23.66 6.98
CA LYS A 168 -17.48 24.07 5.98
C LYS A 168 -18.02 25.48 6.23
N GLU A 169 -18.33 25.82 7.47
CA GLU A 169 -18.78 27.17 7.87
C GLU A 169 -17.68 28.21 7.63
N HIS A 170 -16.45 27.90 8.02
CA HIS A 170 -15.30 28.79 7.81
C HIS A 170 -15.00 29.00 6.31
N LEU A 171 -15.01 27.93 5.52
CA LEU A 171 -14.83 28.01 4.06
C LEU A 171 -15.98 28.75 3.40
N GLY A 172 -17.23 28.54 3.84
CA GLY A 172 -18.39 29.27 3.33
C GLY A 172 -18.40 30.77 3.69
N GLY A 173 -17.71 31.15 4.78
CA GLY A 173 -17.48 32.55 5.14
C GLY A 173 -16.32 33.21 4.40
N ILE A 174 -15.31 32.45 3.98
CA ILE A 174 -14.16 32.95 3.21
C ILE A 174 -14.44 32.98 1.71
N PHE A 175 -15.17 31.97 1.21
CA PHE A 175 -15.58 31.83 -0.17
C PHE A 175 -17.11 31.76 -0.20
N PRO A 176 -17.81 32.91 -0.24
CA PRO A 176 -19.22 32.91 -0.60
C PRO A 176 -19.34 32.20 -1.96
N LYS A 177 -20.37 31.37 -2.12
CA LYS A 177 -20.56 30.54 -3.31
C LYS A 177 -20.65 31.39 -4.58
N ASP A 178 -19.52 31.64 -5.22
CA ASP A 178 -19.49 32.00 -6.63
C ASP A 178 -19.61 30.72 -7.45
N THR A 179 -20.52 30.77 -8.42
CA THR A 179 -21.00 29.70 -9.27
C THR A 179 -19.84 28.82 -9.77
N PRO A 180 -19.88 27.48 -9.60
CA PRO A 180 -18.82 26.62 -10.10
C PRO A 180 -18.75 26.71 -11.64
N PRO A 181 -17.55 26.64 -12.25
CA PRO A 181 -17.43 26.48 -13.69
C PRO A 181 -18.09 25.16 -14.09
N SER A 182 -18.92 25.19 -15.14
CA SER A 182 -19.42 23.98 -15.80
C SER A 182 -18.25 23.25 -16.42
N TRP A 183 -17.94 22.07 -15.90
CA TRP A 183 -17.09 21.12 -16.60
C TRP A 183 -18.03 20.26 -17.44
N ASP A 184 -17.98 20.43 -18.76
CA ASP A 184 -18.63 19.49 -19.69
C ASP A 184 -17.93 18.13 -19.54
N GLU A 185 -18.66 17.15 -19.02
CA GLU A 185 -18.23 15.75 -18.92
C GLU A 185 -18.28 15.10 -20.31
N ASP A 186 -17.23 15.28 -21.11
CA ASP A 186 -16.95 14.41 -22.26
C ASP A 186 -15.96 13.31 -21.85
N ASP A 187 -16.46 12.31 -21.10
CA ASP A 187 -15.73 11.07 -20.86
C ASP A 187 -15.88 10.13 -22.06
N ALA A 188 -14.88 10.15 -22.95
CA ALA A 188 -14.76 9.18 -24.02
C ALA A 188 -14.48 7.77 -23.46
N GLU A 189 -15.49 6.89 -23.50
CA GLU A 189 -15.36 5.46 -23.22
C GLU A 189 -14.37 4.79 -24.19
N VAL A 190 -13.22 4.36 -23.67
CA VAL A 190 -12.38 3.35 -24.34
C VAL A 190 -12.27 2.15 -23.41
N GLY A 191 -13.17 1.19 -23.59
CA GLY A 191 -13.18 -0.10 -22.90
C GLY A 191 -12.99 -1.28 -23.86
N PRO A 192 -12.41 -2.41 -23.43
CA PRO A 192 -12.30 -3.61 -24.24
C PRO A 192 -13.64 -4.35 -24.35
N ALA A 193 -13.90 -4.95 -25.51
CA ALA A 193 -15.16 -5.60 -25.87
C ALA A 193 -15.34 -6.97 -25.17
N GLY A 194 -16.46 -7.13 -24.46
CA GLY A 194 -16.95 -8.43 -23.95
C GLY A 194 -17.91 -8.30 -22.76
N ARG A 195 -19.18 -8.70 -22.93
CA ARG A 195 -20.28 -8.53 -21.95
C ARG A 195 -20.05 -9.23 -20.60
N GLU A 196 -19.31 -10.34 -20.56
CA GLU A 196 -19.01 -11.07 -19.31
C GLU A 196 -17.80 -10.50 -18.54
N GLY A 197 -16.87 -9.84 -19.25
CA GLY A 197 -15.73 -9.14 -18.64
C GLY A 197 -16.10 -7.76 -18.06
N GLN A 198 -17.09 -7.09 -18.67
CA GLN A 198 -17.55 -5.76 -18.27
C GLN A 198 -18.28 -5.77 -16.91
N ALA A 199 -19.08 -6.80 -16.61
CA ALA A 199 -19.81 -6.89 -15.33
C ALA A 199 -18.88 -7.11 -14.12
N LEU A 200 -17.83 -7.93 -14.27
CA LEU A 200 -16.79 -8.16 -13.27
C LEU A 200 -15.85 -6.96 -13.11
N SER A 201 -15.56 -6.25 -14.21
CA SER A 201 -14.78 -5.01 -14.17
C SER A 201 -15.54 -3.88 -13.49
N GLN A 202 -16.85 -3.70 -13.76
CA GLN A 202 -17.66 -2.64 -13.17
C GLN A 202 -17.95 -2.85 -11.67
N THR A 203 -18.12 -4.09 -11.21
CA THR A 203 -18.30 -4.37 -9.76
C THR A 203 -17.00 -4.29 -8.96
N ASN A 204 -15.85 -4.56 -9.58
CA ASN A 204 -14.54 -4.42 -8.93
C ASN A 204 -13.95 -3.00 -9.03
N ALA A 205 -14.26 -2.25 -10.10
CA ALA A 205 -13.75 -0.89 -10.33
C ALA A 205 -14.19 0.11 -9.24
N GLY A 206 -15.36 -0.10 -8.62
CA GLY A 206 -15.82 0.75 -7.51
C GLY A 206 -15.26 0.38 -6.13
N ARG A 207 -14.64 -0.79 -5.94
CA ARG A 207 -14.28 -1.30 -4.61
C ARG A 207 -12.78 -1.23 -4.26
N HIS A 208 -11.91 -1.03 -5.24
CA HIS A 208 -10.46 -1.08 -5.08
C HIS A 208 -9.76 0.08 -5.80
N LEU A 209 -10.01 1.30 -5.31
CA LEU A 209 -9.40 2.55 -5.80
C LEU A 209 -8.46 3.16 -4.75
N TRP A 210 -7.81 2.35 -3.92
CA TRP A 210 -6.92 2.82 -2.87
C TRP A 210 -5.79 3.68 -3.45
N ILE A 211 -5.13 3.24 -4.51
CA ILE A 211 -3.97 3.96 -5.05
C ILE A 211 -4.41 5.25 -5.76
N ALA A 212 -5.53 5.21 -6.47
CA ALA A 212 -6.14 6.40 -7.07
C ALA A 212 -6.59 7.41 -6.01
N LYS A 213 -7.09 6.93 -4.86
CA LYS A 213 -7.53 7.76 -3.73
C LYS A 213 -6.42 8.05 -2.71
N ALA A 214 -5.15 7.84 -3.06
CA ALA A 214 -4.00 8.05 -2.16
C ALA A 214 -4.11 7.31 -0.81
N GLY A 215 -4.72 6.13 -0.79
CA GLY A 215 -4.95 5.30 0.38
C GLY A 215 -6.11 5.78 1.26
N ARG A 216 -6.88 6.79 0.80
CA ARG A 216 -8.08 7.24 1.51
C ARG A 216 -9.14 6.14 1.45
N GLN A 217 -9.61 5.78 2.63
CA GLN A 217 -10.70 4.83 2.77
C GLN A 217 -12.04 5.47 2.40
N GLU A 218 -12.92 4.70 1.76
CA GLU A 218 -14.30 5.12 1.55
C GLU A 218 -15.08 5.14 2.87
N ARG A 219 -15.60 6.33 3.19
CA ARG A 219 -16.42 6.61 4.37
C ARG A 219 -17.89 6.59 3.92
N GLY A 220 -18.53 5.43 4.07
CA GLY A 220 -19.92 5.20 3.63
C GLY A 220 -20.35 3.73 3.76
N VAL A 221 -19.39 2.80 3.74
CA VAL A 221 -19.65 1.37 3.95
C VAL A 221 -19.69 1.06 5.45
N VAL A 222 -20.87 1.09 6.05
CA VAL A 222 -21.09 0.58 7.41
C VAL A 222 -21.22 -0.95 7.34
N ARG A 223 -20.14 -1.68 7.65
CA ARG A 223 -20.21 -3.15 7.74
C ARG A 223 -20.78 -3.52 9.10
N TRP A 224 -21.95 -4.18 9.12
CA TRP A 224 -22.55 -4.79 10.32
C TRP A 224 -22.91 -3.85 11.48
N GLY A 225 -23.26 -2.59 11.19
CA GLY A 225 -23.56 -1.60 12.24
C GLY A 225 -22.34 -1.17 13.08
N TYR A 226 -21.15 -1.69 12.77
CA TYR A 226 -19.90 -1.25 13.36
C TYR A 226 -19.48 0.06 12.72
N ARG A 227 -19.35 1.10 13.55
CA ARG A 227 -18.86 2.41 13.14
C ARG A 227 -17.43 2.56 13.63
N ARG A 228 -16.50 2.83 12.70
CA ARG A 228 -15.08 2.93 13.05
C ARG A 228 -14.84 4.17 13.88
N MET A 229 -13.78 4.14 14.68
CA MET A 229 -13.40 5.31 15.46
C MET A 229 -13.02 6.50 14.58
N ALA A 230 -12.37 6.29 13.42
CA ALA A 230 -12.12 7.42 12.52
C ALA A 230 -13.38 7.92 11.81
N ASP A 231 -14.50 7.19 11.76
CA ASP A 231 -15.77 7.75 11.27
C ASP A 231 -16.39 8.73 12.29
N LEU A 232 -15.96 8.66 13.56
CA LEU A 232 -16.50 9.46 14.68
C LEU A 232 -15.54 10.58 15.13
N ARG A 233 -14.24 10.32 15.10
CA ARG A 233 -13.20 11.23 15.58
C ARG A 233 -12.15 11.49 14.50
N VAL A 234 -11.59 12.69 14.53
CA VAL A 234 -10.58 13.14 13.56
C VAL A 234 -9.55 14.02 14.27
N SER A 235 -8.29 13.92 13.87
CA SER A 235 -7.28 14.88 14.31
C SER A 235 -7.46 16.20 13.57
N THR A 236 -7.46 17.31 14.30
CA THR A 236 -7.44 18.66 13.71
C THR A 236 -6.12 18.97 13.00
N SER A 237 -5.03 18.33 13.41
CA SER A 237 -3.70 18.52 12.83
C SER A 237 -3.42 17.60 11.64
N ASP A 238 -3.94 16.37 11.66
CA ASP A 238 -3.76 15.40 10.58
C ASP A 238 -5.03 14.54 10.36
N PRO A 239 -5.99 15.02 9.56
CA PRO A 239 -7.33 14.41 9.45
C PRO A 239 -7.39 13.00 8.86
N ASP A 240 -6.32 12.55 8.22
CA ASP A 240 -6.22 11.21 7.63
C ASP A 240 -5.53 10.20 8.54
N ALA A 241 -4.84 10.65 9.60
CA ALA A 241 -4.27 9.77 10.60
C ALA A 241 -5.36 9.15 11.48
N SER A 242 -5.23 7.86 11.81
CA SER A 242 -6.21 7.16 12.64
C SER A 242 -5.58 6.48 13.84
N LEU A 243 -6.43 6.03 14.78
CA LEU A 243 -5.97 5.42 16.02
C LEU A 243 -5.21 4.13 15.75
N MET A 244 -3.99 4.09 16.24
CA MET A 244 -3.05 2.99 16.09
C MET A 244 -2.71 2.46 17.48
N ARG A 245 -3.13 1.21 17.77
CA ARG A 245 -2.76 0.53 19.00
C ARG A 245 -1.32 0.01 18.89
N GLN A 246 -0.47 0.39 19.84
CA GLN A 246 0.87 -0.18 19.95
C GLN A 246 0.80 -1.53 20.67
N GLU A 247 1.51 -2.54 20.15
CA GLU A 247 1.48 -3.89 20.71
C GLU A 247 2.19 -3.98 22.07
N LYS A 248 3.22 -3.14 22.29
CA LYS A 248 4.08 -3.19 23.48
C LYS A 248 3.79 -2.10 24.52
N LYS A 249 2.90 -1.15 24.22
CA LYS A 249 2.55 -0.05 25.14
C LYS A 249 1.03 0.02 25.22
N SER A 250 0.49 0.11 26.43
CA SER A 250 -0.93 0.39 26.68
C SER A 250 -1.40 1.78 26.18
N ALA A 251 -0.55 2.47 25.41
CA ALA A 251 -0.83 3.77 24.82
C ALA A 251 -1.19 3.64 23.34
N SER A 252 -2.32 4.25 22.97
CA SER A 252 -2.66 4.51 21.57
C SER A 252 -1.83 5.68 21.04
N ARG A 253 -1.57 5.70 19.73
CA ARG A 253 -1.04 6.89 19.02
C ARG A 253 -1.85 7.10 17.75
N LEU A 254 -1.71 8.27 17.13
CA LEU A 254 -2.16 8.44 15.76
C LEU A 254 -1.10 7.88 14.81
N GLY A 255 -1.55 7.20 13.77
CA GLY A 255 -0.65 6.56 12.84
C GLY A 255 -1.29 6.19 11.53
N TYR A 256 -0.44 5.56 10.72
CA TYR A 256 -0.73 5.07 9.40
C TYR A 256 -0.24 3.62 9.28
N LEU A 257 -0.67 2.98 8.21
CA LEU A 257 -0.26 1.65 7.83
C LEU A 257 0.37 1.71 6.44
N THR A 258 1.63 1.30 6.36
CA THR A 258 2.44 1.33 5.13
C THR A 258 2.53 -0.08 4.57
N HIS A 259 2.06 -0.27 3.34
CA HIS A 259 1.99 -1.56 2.65
C HIS A 259 3.06 -1.62 1.58
N TYR A 260 3.82 -2.72 1.52
CA TYR A 260 4.79 -2.99 0.44
C TYR A 260 4.42 -4.23 -0.36
N VAL A 261 4.74 -4.18 -1.65
CA VAL A 261 4.89 -5.36 -2.52
C VAL A 261 6.36 -5.50 -2.86
N VAL A 262 6.96 -6.63 -2.53
CA VAL A 262 8.40 -6.85 -2.69
C VAL A 262 8.64 -8.04 -3.63
N ASP A 263 9.61 -7.90 -4.55
CA ASP A 263 10.06 -9.01 -5.40
C ASP A 263 10.86 -10.04 -4.57
N GLY A 264 10.58 -11.32 -4.80
CA GLY A 264 11.31 -12.43 -4.16
C GLY A 264 12.70 -12.73 -4.74
N GLY A 265 13.24 -11.85 -5.59
CA GLY A 265 14.62 -11.89 -6.06
C GLY A 265 15.63 -11.51 -4.98
N LYS A 266 16.91 -11.77 -5.23
CA LYS A 266 17.99 -11.53 -4.24
C LYS A 266 18.15 -10.04 -3.89
N ALA A 267 17.75 -9.15 -4.79
CA ALA A 267 17.88 -7.70 -4.61
C ALA A 267 16.80 -7.08 -3.72
N ARG A 268 15.72 -7.81 -3.37
CA ARG A 268 14.64 -7.34 -2.47
C ARG A 268 13.99 -6.03 -2.93
N VAL A 269 13.76 -5.87 -4.24
CA VAL A 269 13.22 -4.63 -4.82
C VAL A 269 11.76 -4.44 -4.40
N ILE A 270 11.43 -3.25 -3.87
CA ILE A 270 10.06 -2.83 -3.61
C ILE A 270 9.40 -2.47 -4.96
N LEU A 271 8.35 -3.18 -5.33
CA LEU A 271 7.63 -3.00 -6.60
C LEU A 271 6.45 -2.03 -6.47
N ASN A 272 5.92 -1.87 -5.26
CA ASN A 272 4.79 -1.00 -4.98
C ASN A 272 4.75 -0.64 -3.50
N ALA A 273 4.37 0.59 -3.20
CA ALA A 273 4.19 1.09 -1.85
C ALA A 273 2.92 1.93 -1.75
N LEU A 274 2.17 1.78 -0.65
CA LEU A 274 0.94 2.51 -0.39
C LEU A 274 0.81 2.77 1.10
N VAL A 275 0.33 3.96 1.48
CA VAL A 275 -0.01 4.28 2.86
C VAL A 275 -1.51 4.45 3.00
N THR A 276 -2.08 3.86 4.04
CA THR A 276 -3.48 4.03 4.46
C THR A 276 -3.56 4.47 5.92
N GLY A 277 -4.74 4.87 6.41
CA GLY A 277 -4.95 5.06 7.85
C GLY A 277 -4.65 3.76 8.63
N ALA A 278 -4.17 3.88 9.87
CA ALA A 278 -3.80 2.74 10.72
C ALA A 278 -4.94 1.75 11.04
N GLU A 279 -6.20 2.20 11.00
CA GLU A 279 -7.37 1.34 11.21
C GLU A 279 -7.77 0.53 9.96
N VAL A 280 -7.23 0.87 8.78
CA VAL A 280 -7.47 0.11 7.56
C VAL A 280 -6.81 -1.25 7.70
N THR A 281 -7.55 -2.33 7.41
CA THR A 281 -7.02 -3.69 7.50
C THR A 281 -6.18 -4.01 6.25
N GLU A 282 -5.02 -4.61 6.46
CA GLU A 282 -3.98 -4.87 5.45
C GLU A 282 -4.47 -5.68 4.24
N ASN A 283 -5.42 -6.59 4.47
CA ASN A 283 -6.00 -7.42 3.43
C ASN A 283 -6.75 -6.63 2.33
N LEU A 284 -7.23 -5.41 2.63
CA LEU A 284 -8.11 -4.66 1.72
C LEU A 284 -7.35 -4.05 0.52
N THR A 285 -6.06 -3.77 0.67
CA THR A 285 -5.22 -3.14 -0.37
C THR A 285 -4.54 -4.19 -1.26
N MET A 286 -4.47 -5.44 -0.80
CA MET A 286 -3.66 -6.50 -1.40
C MET A 286 -3.94 -6.72 -2.89
N LEU A 287 -5.20 -6.90 -3.28
CA LEU A 287 -5.56 -7.23 -4.65
C LEU A 287 -5.23 -6.09 -5.61
N GLU A 288 -5.52 -4.84 -5.24
CA GLU A 288 -5.17 -3.68 -6.07
C GLU A 288 -3.66 -3.56 -6.23
N MET A 289 -2.90 -3.69 -5.16
CA MET A 289 -1.44 -3.62 -5.20
C MET A 289 -0.84 -4.78 -6.02
N LEU A 290 -1.40 -5.99 -5.91
CA LEU A 290 -1.00 -7.16 -6.70
C LEU A 290 -1.23 -6.92 -8.19
N PHE A 291 -2.47 -6.60 -8.57
CA PHE A 291 -2.82 -6.47 -9.98
C PHE A 291 -2.15 -5.25 -10.60
N ARG A 292 -2.03 -4.12 -9.88
CA ARG A 292 -1.22 -2.99 -10.35
C ARG A 292 0.22 -3.40 -10.61
N SER A 293 0.87 -4.09 -9.66
CA SER A 293 2.25 -4.55 -9.85
C SER A 293 2.38 -5.50 -11.03
N ARG A 294 1.43 -6.42 -11.19
CA ARG A 294 1.39 -7.36 -12.33
C ARG A 294 1.25 -6.64 -13.67
N PHE A 295 0.32 -5.70 -13.78
CA PHE A 295 0.05 -5.00 -15.04
C PHE A 295 1.10 -3.95 -15.37
N ARG A 296 1.47 -3.10 -14.41
CA ARG A 296 2.45 -2.03 -14.58
C ARG A 296 3.81 -2.57 -15.00
N TRP A 297 4.27 -3.61 -14.31
CA TRP A 297 5.58 -4.22 -14.53
C TRP A 297 5.54 -5.43 -15.48
N ARG A 298 4.38 -5.75 -16.07
CA ARG A 298 4.15 -6.90 -16.96
C ARG A 298 4.65 -8.23 -16.37
N LEU A 299 4.55 -8.39 -15.05
CA LEU A 299 5.04 -9.57 -14.34
C LEU A 299 4.07 -10.75 -14.49
N ARG A 300 4.62 -11.96 -14.39
CA ARG A 300 3.87 -13.21 -14.33
C ARG A 300 4.26 -13.96 -13.06
N PRO A 301 3.79 -13.50 -11.88
CA PRO A 301 4.09 -14.15 -10.62
C PRO A 301 3.47 -15.56 -10.61
N ARG A 302 4.24 -16.53 -10.11
CA ARG A 302 3.78 -17.91 -9.87
C ARG A 302 3.12 -18.04 -8.50
N SER A 303 3.53 -17.20 -7.55
CA SER A 303 3.01 -17.20 -6.20
C SER A 303 3.07 -15.84 -5.55
N VAL A 304 2.14 -15.64 -4.63
CA VAL A 304 2.04 -14.47 -3.76
C VAL A 304 2.01 -14.95 -2.32
N THR A 305 2.75 -14.29 -1.45
CA THR A 305 2.85 -14.66 -0.03
C THR A 305 2.54 -13.45 0.82
N GLY A 306 1.66 -13.62 1.80
CA GLY A 306 1.32 -12.62 2.81
C GLY A 306 1.20 -13.30 4.17
N ASP A 307 1.16 -12.50 5.22
CA ASP A 307 0.89 -12.98 6.56
C ASP A 307 -0.57 -13.50 6.72
N SER A 308 -0.99 -13.80 7.95
CA SER A 308 -2.36 -14.25 8.21
C SER A 308 -3.41 -13.16 8.04
N ALA A 309 -3.05 -11.88 8.16
CA ALA A 309 -4.00 -10.78 7.95
C ALA A 309 -4.51 -10.78 6.50
N TYR A 310 -3.65 -11.11 5.52
CA TYR A 310 -4.00 -11.16 4.11
C TYR A 310 -4.89 -12.34 3.67
N GLY A 311 -5.01 -13.39 4.50
CA GLY A 311 -5.65 -14.67 4.15
C GLY A 311 -7.19 -14.67 4.17
N THR A 312 -7.83 -13.66 3.58
CA THR A 312 -9.29 -13.62 3.42
C THR A 312 -9.75 -14.50 2.26
N LYS A 313 -11.01 -14.93 2.31
CA LYS A 313 -11.61 -15.75 1.24
C LYS A 313 -11.52 -15.07 -0.13
N GLU A 314 -11.91 -13.79 -0.15
CA GLU A 314 -11.89 -12.92 -1.34
C GLU A 314 -10.47 -12.80 -1.94
N ASN A 315 -9.46 -12.54 -1.11
CA ASN A 315 -8.09 -12.42 -1.59
C ASN A 315 -7.58 -13.73 -2.19
N ILE A 316 -7.78 -14.83 -1.46
CA ILE A 316 -7.31 -16.16 -1.88
C ILE A 316 -8.00 -16.58 -3.18
N ALA A 317 -9.33 -16.41 -3.27
CA ALA A 317 -10.09 -16.74 -4.45
C ALA A 317 -9.65 -15.94 -5.67
N ALA A 318 -9.46 -14.61 -5.53
CA ALA A 318 -9.01 -13.76 -6.62
C ALA A 318 -7.59 -14.11 -7.10
N ILE A 319 -6.68 -14.43 -6.19
CA ILE A 319 -5.30 -14.83 -6.49
C ILE A 319 -5.28 -16.17 -7.23
N GLU A 320 -5.96 -17.19 -6.71
CA GLU A 320 -6.03 -18.52 -7.32
C GLU A 320 -6.78 -18.52 -8.66
N LYS A 321 -7.84 -17.72 -8.78
CA LYS A 321 -8.56 -17.52 -10.05
C LYS A 321 -7.68 -16.87 -11.12
N ALA A 322 -6.73 -16.03 -10.71
CA ALA A 322 -5.72 -15.47 -11.61
C ALA A 322 -4.60 -16.45 -11.99
N GLY A 323 -4.65 -17.70 -11.52
CA GLY A 323 -3.64 -18.73 -11.78
C GLY A 323 -2.35 -18.56 -10.97
N ILE A 324 -2.41 -17.83 -9.86
CA ILE A 324 -1.29 -17.54 -8.96
C ILE A 324 -1.49 -18.33 -7.67
N ARG A 325 -0.43 -18.95 -7.12
CA ARG A 325 -0.54 -19.65 -5.83
C ARG A 325 -0.58 -18.66 -4.65
N ALA A 326 -1.61 -18.75 -3.81
CA ALA A 326 -1.76 -17.97 -2.59
C ALA A 326 -1.11 -18.64 -1.36
N TYR A 327 0.05 -18.15 -0.94
CA TYR A 327 0.73 -18.53 0.29
C TYR A 327 0.36 -17.59 1.44
N THR A 328 -0.90 -17.64 1.86
CA THR A 328 -1.47 -16.84 2.97
C THR A 328 -2.26 -17.74 3.90
N ALA A 329 -2.17 -17.54 5.22
CA ALA A 329 -2.86 -18.42 6.16
C ALA A 329 -4.38 -18.28 6.05
N LEU A 330 -5.06 -19.37 5.72
CA LEU A 330 -6.51 -19.46 5.77
C LEU A 330 -6.98 -19.34 7.23
N VAL A 331 -7.77 -18.32 7.52
CA VAL A 331 -8.46 -18.20 8.82
C VAL A 331 -9.60 -19.21 8.86
N ASP A 332 -9.42 -20.29 9.61
CA ASP A 332 -10.43 -21.32 9.80
C ASP A 332 -11.22 -21.09 11.10
N HIS A 333 -12.42 -20.53 10.96
CA HIS A 333 -13.32 -20.30 12.10
C HIS A 333 -14.09 -21.55 12.52
N GLU A 334 -14.03 -22.66 11.76
CA GLU A 334 -14.85 -23.84 11.97
C GLU A 334 -14.34 -24.73 13.12
N LYS A 335 -13.10 -24.52 13.58
CA LYS A 335 -12.49 -25.26 14.71
C LYS A 335 -12.72 -24.63 16.09
N ARG A 336 -13.56 -23.60 16.20
CA ARG A 336 -13.85 -22.91 17.48
C ARG A 336 -14.78 -23.71 18.41
N THR A 337 -15.34 -24.83 17.95
CA THR A 337 -16.30 -25.63 18.71
C THR A 337 -15.87 -27.09 18.71
N SER A 338 -16.25 -27.83 19.75
CA SER A 338 -16.10 -29.29 19.82
C SER A 338 -17.04 -30.08 18.91
N LEU A 339 -17.96 -29.39 18.21
CA LEU A 339 -18.87 -30.02 17.25
C LEU A 339 -18.12 -30.36 15.96
N PHE A 340 -18.62 -31.36 15.22
CA PHE A 340 -18.08 -31.70 13.91
C PHE A 340 -17.97 -30.46 13.02
N GLY A 341 -16.76 -30.19 12.55
CA GLY A 341 -16.48 -29.15 11.57
C GLY A 341 -16.97 -29.57 10.18
N ARG A 342 -16.83 -28.67 9.21
CA ARG A 342 -17.17 -28.97 7.82
C ARG A 342 -16.32 -30.08 7.21
N ASP A 343 -15.09 -30.24 7.68
CA ASP A 343 -14.16 -31.28 7.24
C ASP A 343 -14.70 -32.71 7.46
N ALA A 344 -15.72 -32.88 8.31
CA ALA A 344 -16.42 -34.14 8.51
C ALA A 344 -17.55 -34.40 7.48
N PHE A 345 -17.84 -33.44 6.59
CA PHE A 345 -18.90 -33.53 5.59
C PHE A 345 -18.27 -33.56 4.19
N VAL A 346 -18.71 -34.51 3.36
CA VAL A 346 -18.20 -34.68 1.99
C VAL A 346 -19.11 -33.95 1.03
N TYR A 347 -18.57 -33.05 0.22
CA TYR A 347 -19.33 -32.37 -0.84
C TYR A 347 -19.32 -33.20 -2.11
N ASP A 348 -20.50 -33.43 -2.68
CA ASP A 348 -20.71 -34.02 -3.99
C ASP A 348 -21.05 -32.89 -4.98
N ALA A 349 -20.13 -32.62 -5.91
CA ALA A 349 -20.27 -31.54 -6.89
C ALA A 349 -21.27 -31.88 -8.00
N GLU A 350 -21.45 -33.16 -8.35
CA GLU A 350 -22.40 -33.57 -9.39
C GLU A 350 -23.84 -33.46 -8.90
N ARG A 351 -24.07 -33.80 -7.62
CA ARG A 351 -25.41 -33.78 -7.01
C ARG A 351 -25.74 -32.49 -6.27
N ASP A 352 -24.78 -31.56 -6.17
CA ASP A 352 -24.84 -30.33 -5.37
C ASP A 352 -25.42 -30.55 -3.96
N LEU A 353 -24.78 -31.45 -3.21
CA LEU A 353 -25.17 -31.76 -1.82
C LEU A 353 -23.96 -32.10 -0.96
N TYR A 354 -24.13 -31.99 0.35
CA TYR A 354 -23.17 -32.54 1.31
C TYR A 354 -23.68 -33.86 1.88
N THR A 355 -22.78 -34.77 2.19
CA THR A 355 -23.09 -36.01 2.91
C THR A 355 -22.44 -35.95 4.29
N CYS A 356 -23.22 -36.19 5.33
CA CYS A 356 -22.71 -36.20 6.71
C CYS A 356 -21.99 -37.52 7.05
N PRO A 357 -21.29 -37.61 8.21
CA PRO A 357 -20.62 -38.84 8.63
C PRO A 357 -21.52 -40.08 8.74
N THR A 358 -22.83 -39.89 8.96
CA THR A 358 -23.81 -40.98 9.03
C THR A 358 -24.53 -41.23 7.70
N GLY A 359 -24.09 -40.60 6.61
CA GLY A 359 -24.65 -40.81 5.27
C GLY A 359 -25.90 -39.99 4.91
N GLU A 360 -26.43 -39.16 5.82
CA GLU A 360 -27.60 -38.31 5.54
C GLU A 360 -27.21 -37.14 4.60
N PRO A 361 -27.97 -36.90 3.50
CA PRO A 361 -27.71 -35.80 2.59
C PRO A 361 -28.20 -34.45 3.13
N LEU A 362 -27.35 -33.45 3.06
CA LEU A 362 -27.64 -32.04 3.28
C LEU A 362 -27.87 -31.37 1.93
N ARG A 363 -29.13 -31.01 1.66
CA ARG A 363 -29.54 -30.39 0.40
C ARG A 363 -29.39 -28.87 0.44
N ARG A 364 -29.12 -28.27 -0.70
CA ARG A 364 -29.10 -26.81 -0.88
C ARG A 364 -30.45 -26.20 -0.51
N GLN A 365 -30.44 -25.23 0.41
CA GLN A 365 -31.63 -24.54 0.91
C GLN A 365 -31.76 -23.11 0.38
N GLY A 366 -30.64 -22.44 0.07
CA GLY A 366 -30.67 -21.06 -0.40
C GLY A 366 -29.30 -20.41 -0.49
N HIS A 367 -29.28 -19.24 -1.10
CA HIS A 367 -28.09 -18.43 -1.30
C HIS A 367 -28.12 -17.19 -0.41
N ASP A 368 -27.03 -16.98 0.32
CA ASP A 368 -26.76 -15.75 1.04
C ASP A 368 -25.96 -14.82 0.12
N HIS A 369 -26.67 -13.93 -0.56
CA HIS A 369 -26.07 -12.93 -1.45
C HIS A 369 -25.16 -11.93 -0.73
N ARG A 370 -25.32 -11.74 0.59
CA ARG A 370 -24.49 -10.78 1.35
C ARG A 370 -23.13 -11.39 1.69
N GLU A 371 -23.11 -12.67 2.02
CA GLU A 371 -21.87 -13.38 2.38
C GLU A 371 -21.24 -14.16 1.21
N GLY A 372 -21.91 -14.25 0.05
CA GLY A 372 -21.44 -15.04 -1.09
C GLY A 372 -21.33 -16.53 -0.73
N SER A 373 -22.36 -17.06 -0.06
CA SER A 373 -22.34 -18.44 0.42
C SER A 373 -23.67 -19.16 0.19
N VAL A 374 -23.60 -20.48 0.09
CA VAL A 374 -24.76 -21.37 -0.06
C VAL A 374 -24.94 -22.16 1.23
N ARG A 375 -26.20 -22.24 1.67
CA ARG A 375 -26.58 -23.03 2.85
C ARG A 375 -27.06 -24.41 2.43
N TYR A 376 -26.48 -25.45 3.03
CA TYR A 376 -26.90 -26.84 2.89
C TYR A 376 -27.42 -27.34 4.23
N ALA A 377 -28.60 -27.94 4.29
CA ALA A 377 -29.19 -28.41 5.54
C ALA A 377 -29.70 -29.85 5.44
N ALA A 378 -29.50 -30.60 6.50
CA ALA A 378 -30.06 -31.93 6.68
C ALA A 378 -31.52 -31.83 7.13
N ARG A 379 -32.28 -32.90 6.94
CA ARG A 379 -33.65 -32.98 7.43
C ARG A 379 -33.67 -32.97 8.97
N PRO A 380 -34.48 -32.12 9.62
CA PRO A 380 -34.55 -32.07 11.08
C PRO A 380 -34.90 -33.42 11.71
N SER A 381 -35.83 -34.18 11.11
CA SER A 381 -36.21 -35.51 11.57
C SER A 381 -35.03 -36.49 11.60
N ALA A 382 -34.25 -36.54 10.52
CA ALA A 382 -33.07 -37.40 10.42
C ALA A 382 -31.99 -37.00 11.44
N CYS A 383 -31.73 -35.70 11.63
CA CYS A 383 -30.78 -35.25 12.65
C CYS A 383 -31.26 -35.49 14.08
N ASN A 384 -32.56 -35.36 14.36
CA ASN A 384 -33.10 -35.53 15.70
C ASN A 384 -33.13 -36.99 16.14
N ALA A 385 -33.20 -37.94 15.20
CA ALA A 385 -33.07 -39.38 15.44
C ALA A 385 -31.61 -39.89 15.35
N CYS A 386 -30.64 -39.03 15.04
CA CYS A 386 -29.26 -39.43 14.79
C CYS A 386 -28.47 -39.70 16.10
N PRO A 387 -27.80 -40.86 16.25
CA PRO A 387 -26.97 -41.16 17.42
C PRO A 387 -25.81 -40.17 17.65
N LEU A 388 -25.29 -39.58 16.57
CA LEU A 388 -24.16 -38.63 16.63
C LEU A 388 -24.61 -37.17 16.80
N LYS A 389 -25.88 -36.90 17.09
CA LYS A 389 -26.42 -35.54 17.19
C LYS A 389 -25.65 -34.69 18.21
N SER A 390 -25.34 -35.24 19.37
CA SER A 390 -24.62 -34.53 20.45
C SER A 390 -23.26 -33.98 20.01
N GLY A 391 -22.54 -34.70 19.15
CA GLY A 391 -21.29 -34.26 18.54
C GLY A 391 -21.46 -33.44 17.25
N CYS A 392 -22.65 -33.45 16.65
CA CYS A 392 -22.89 -32.81 15.35
C CYS A 392 -23.57 -31.43 15.46
N THR A 393 -24.66 -31.29 16.21
CA THR A 393 -25.40 -30.03 16.33
C THR A 393 -26.24 -29.98 17.60
N LYS A 394 -26.33 -28.79 18.21
CA LYS A 394 -27.25 -28.52 19.32
C LYS A 394 -28.64 -28.06 18.85
N SER A 395 -28.82 -27.81 17.55
CA SER A 395 -30.08 -27.28 17.00
C SER A 395 -31.12 -28.38 16.81
N THR A 396 -32.38 -28.06 17.12
CA THR A 396 -33.56 -28.88 16.81
C THR A 396 -33.95 -28.84 15.33
N ASN A 397 -33.48 -27.83 14.59
CA ASN A 397 -33.73 -27.65 13.15
C ASN A 397 -32.74 -28.43 12.26
N GLY A 398 -32.01 -29.37 12.84
CA GLY A 398 -31.01 -30.17 12.14
C GLY A 398 -29.68 -29.44 11.92
N ARG A 399 -28.71 -30.19 11.37
CA ARG A 399 -27.39 -29.67 11.03
C ARG A 399 -27.45 -28.95 9.69
N TRP A 400 -26.79 -27.81 9.61
CA TRP A 400 -26.54 -27.13 8.34
C TRP A 400 -25.06 -26.76 8.23
N VAL A 401 -24.60 -26.65 6.99
CA VAL A 401 -23.23 -26.31 6.61
C VAL A 401 -23.29 -25.15 5.62
N ARG A 402 -22.31 -24.25 5.72
CA ARG A 402 -22.14 -23.12 4.82
C ARG A 402 -20.98 -23.41 3.87
N ARG A 403 -21.22 -23.26 2.58
CA ARG A 403 -20.18 -23.38 1.53
C ARG A 403 -19.99 -22.01 0.88
N SER A 404 -18.76 -21.54 0.78
CA SER A 404 -18.48 -20.34 -0.02
C SER A 404 -18.70 -20.64 -1.50
N LEU A 405 -19.11 -19.64 -2.29
CA LEU A 405 -19.08 -19.78 -3.76
C LEU A 405 -17.66 -20.04 -4.28
N GLU A 406 -16.66 -19.58 -3.54
CA GLU A 406 -15.25 -19.67 -3.91
C GLU A 406 -14.53 -20.89 -3.28
N GLU A 407 -15.31 -21.84 -2.75
CA GLU A 407 -14.78 -22.97 -1.97
C GLU A 407 -13.77 -23.81 -2.73
N GLU A 408 -13.91 -23.92 -4.05
CA GLU A 408 -12.95 -24.62 -4.90
C GLU A 408 -11.52 -24.05 -4.74
N TYR A 409 -11.39 -22.72 -4.79
CA TYR A 409 -10.10 -22.04 -4.66
C TYR A 409 -9.53 -22.18 -3.24
N LEU A 410 -10.38 -22.07 -2.22
CA LEU A 410 -9.97 -22.31 -0.84
C LEU A 410 -9.49 -23.76 -0.65
N GLY A 411 -10.17 -24.72 -1.28
CA GLY A 411 -9.79 -26.13 -1.29
C GLY A 411 -8.42 -26.36 -1.91
N ARG A 412 -8.08 -25.68 -3.02
CA ARG A 412 -6.74 -25.75 -3.63
C ARG A 412 -5.65 -25.32 -2.64
N VAL A 413 -5.84 -24.18 -1.97
CA VAL A 413 -4.88 -23.68 -0.98
C VAL A 413 -4.74 -24.64 0.20
N ARG A 414 -5.85 -25.19 0.70
CA ARG A 414 -5.82 -26.24 1.74
C ARG A 414 -4.98 -27.44 1.28
N GLY A 415 -5.14 -27.86 0.03
CA GLY A 415 -4.43 -29.00 -0.55
C GLY A 415 -2.90 -28.85 -0.60
N TYR A 416 -2.37 -27.63 -0.73
CA TYR A 416 -0.92 -27.40 -0.73
C TYR A 416 -0.38 -26.70 0.53
N ARG A 417 -1.22 -26.39 1.53
CA ARG A 417 -0.85 -25.66 2.75
C ARG A 417 0.29 -26.33 3.53
N ASP A 418 0.27 -27.66 3.61
CA ASP A 418 1.25 -28.43 4.38
C ASP A 418 2.48 -28.86 3.57
N THR A 419 2.62 -28.32 2.36
CA THR A 419 3.76 -28.62 1.49
C THR A 419 4.98 -27.78 1.87
N GLU A 420 6.17 -28.30 1.56
CA GLU A 420 7.42 -27.58 1.82
C GLU A 420 7.53 -26.24 1.06
N PRO A 421 7.08 -26.11 -0.21
CA PRO A 421 7.02 -24.82 -0.90
C PRO A 421 6.23 -23.75 -0.13
N TYR A 422 5.09 -24.12 0.47
CA TYR A 422 4.26 -23.19 1.26
C TYR A 422 5.01 -22.68 2.49
N ARG A 423 5.60 -23.60 3.28
CA ARG A 423 6.38 -23.23 4.48
C ARG A 423 7.61 -22.40 4.11
N LYS A 424 8.30 -22.77 3.02
CA LYS A 424 9.47 -22.02 2.51
C LYS A 424 9.09 -20.61 2.08
N ALA A 425 7.97 -20.41 1.42
CA ALA A 425 7.49 -19.09 1.01
C ALA A 425 7.26 -18.18 2.22
N LEU A 426 6.60 -18.68 3.26
CA LEU A 426 6.39 -17.93 4.51
C LEU A 426 7.69 -17.56 5.21
N ARG A 427 8.67 -18.48 5.28
CA ARG A 427 10.00 -18.18 5.85
C ARG A 427 10.77 -17.15 5.02
N LYS A 428 10.69 -17.24 3.69
CA LYS A 428 11.29 -16.22 2.80
C LYS A 428 10.67 -14.85 3.01
N ARG A 429 9.35 -14.74 3.16
CA ARG A 429 8.68 -13.46 3.42
C ARG A 429 9.30 -12.73 4.62
N ALA A 430 9.49 -13.43 5.73
CA ALA A 430 10.09 -12.87 6.94
C ALA A 430 11.49 -12.32 6.69
N VAL A 431 12.31 -13.00 5.88
CA VAL A 431 13.68 -12.56 5.56
C VAL A 431 13.73 -11.46 4.49
N TRP A 432 12.73 -11.38 3.60
CA TRP A 432 12.76 -10.43 2.49
C TRP A 432 12.11 -9.09 2.84
N VAL A 433 11.02 -9.09 3.61
CA VAL A 433 10.23 -7.87 3.84
C VAL A 433 10.49 -7.25 5.21
N GLU A 434 10.62 -8.05 6.26
CA GLU A 434 10.83 -7.51 7.62
C GLU A 434 12.13 -6.69 7.72
N PRO A 435 13.26 -7.08 7.09
CA PRO A 435 14.46 -6.25 7.07
C PRO A 435 14.27 -4.93 6.33
N LEU A 436 13.51 -4.88 5.23
CA LEU A 436 13.24 -3.62 4.53
C LEU A 436 12.47 -2.64 5.43
N PHE A 437 11.50 -3.14 6.20
CA PHE A 437 10.81 -2.30 7.17
C PHE A 437 11.67 -1.92 8.37
N ALA A 438 12.58 -2.78 8.81
CA ALA A 438 13.55 -2.46 9.85
C ALA A 438 14.52 -1.36 9.37
N GLU A 439 15.13 -1.54 8.19
CA GLU A 439 15.99 -0.56 7.51
C GLU A 439 15.26 0.78 7.36
N ALA A 440 14.04 0.79 6.82
CA ALA A 440 13.23 2.00 6.68
C ALA A 440 12.96 2.70 8.03
N LYS A 441 12.72 1.95 9.11
CA LYS A 441 12.43 2.50 10.44
C LYS A 441 13.66 3.00 11.18
N ASP A 442 14.76 2.27 11.08
CA ASP A 442 15.97 2.50 11.88
C ASP A 442 16.96 3.42 11.20
N TRP A 443 17.01 3.43 9.86
CA TRP A 443 18.01 4.18 9.09
C TRP A 443 17.41 5.26 8.19
N HIS A 444 16.10 5.24 7.94
CA HIS A 444 15.45 6.16 7.00
C HIS A 444 14.24 6.89 7.61
N GLY A 445 14.23 7.05 8.93
CA GLY A 445 13.27 7.89 9.64
C GLY A 445 11.81 7.41 9.64
N MET A 446 11.49 6.20 9.17
CA MET A 446 10.10 5.73 9.02
C MET A 446 9.45 5.27 10.34
N ARG A 447 10.04 5.57 11.51
CA ARG A 447 9.36 5.37 12.82
C ARG A 447 8.21 6.35 13.03
N ARG A 448 8.32 7.56 12.48
CA ARG A 448 7.28 8.59 12.51
C ARG A 448 7.36 9.44 11.26
N PHE A 449 6.26 9.59 10.53
CA PHE A 449 6.22 10.45 9.35
C PHE A 449 6.49 11.92 9.69
N ARG A 450 7.09 12.63 8.73
CA ARG A 450 7.36 14.07 8.84
C ARG A 450 6.20 14.86 8.28
N LEU A 451 5.62 14.37 7.19
CA LEU A 451 4.51 14.99 6.51
C LEU A 451 3.16 14.58 7.14
N ARG A 452 2.11 15.32 6.79
CA ARG A 452 0.73 15.13 7.26
C ARG A 452 -0.18 14.98 6.06
N GLN A 453 -1.32 14.32 6.26
CA GLN A 453 -2.27 13.92 5.24
C GLN A 453 -1.73 12.88 4.28
N LEU A 454 -2.64 12.04 3.79
CA LEU A 454 -2.29 10.83 3.06
C LEU A 454 -1.48 11.08 1.79
N GLU A 455 -1.76 12.15 1.05
CA GLU A 455 -1.02 12.48 -0.19
C GLU A 455 0.46 12.74 0.09
N LYS A 456 0.75 13.59 1.08
CA LYS A 456 2.13 13.94 1.42
C LYS A 456 2.84 12.78 2.11
N VAL A 457 2.14 12.02 2.95
CA VAL A 457 2.69 10.81 3.58
C VAL A 457 3.02 9.73 2.55
N ASN A 458 2.17 9.53 1.53
CA ASN A 458 2.48 8.63 0.43
C ASN A 458 3.70 9.10 -0.38
N THR A 459 3.84 10.41 -0.62
CA THR A 459 5.06 10.98 -1.23
C THR A 459 6.31 10.64 -0.43
N GLU A 460 6.26 10.75 0.91
CA GLU A 460 7.39 10.41 1.79
C GLU A 460 7.74 8.91 1.68
N VAL A 461 6.75 8.03 1.69
CA VAL A 461 6.98 6.58 1.56
C VAL A 461 7.49 6.18 0.19
N LEU A 462 7.00 6.80 -0.89
CA LEU A 462 7.47 6.53 -2.24
C LEU A 462 8.94 6.92 -2.43
N LEU A 463 9.40 7.99 -1.76
CA LEU A 463 10.81 8.34 -1.72
C LEU A 463 11.63 7.34 -0.91
N ILE A 464 11.16 6.91 0.26
CA ILE A 464 11.84 5.90 1.08
C ILE A 464 11.92 4.56 0.34
N ALA A 465 10.89 4.19 -0.43
CA ALA A 465 10.88 2.96 -1.22
C ALA A 465 11.73 3.05 -2.49
N ALA A 466 12.04 4.26 -2.97
CA ALA A 466 12.87 4.51 -4.15
C ALA A 466 14.37 4.59 -3.82
N GLY A 467 14.72 5.07 -2.62
CA GLY A 467 16.09 5.08 -2.12
C GLY A 467 16.56 3.69 -1.73
#